data_AF-R0KUD6-F1
#
_entry.id   AF-R0KUD6-F1
#
_cell.length_a   1.000
_cell.length_b   1.000
_cell.length_c   1.000
_cell.angle_alpha   90.00
_cell.angle_beta   90.00
_cell.angle_gamma   90.00
#
_symmetry.space_group_name_H-M   'P 1'
#
loop_
_entity.id
_entity.type
_entity.pdbx_description
1 polymer ?
#
loop_
_entity_poly.entity_id
_entity_poly.type
_entity_poly.pdbx_seq_one_letter_code
_entity_poly.pdbx_strand_id
1 'polypeptide(L)' 'LFLQPVQRDRTFQTERENGKIFKGHRNQVTCLSVSTDGSLLLSGSHDETVRLWDIQSKQCLKTMNHKG' A
#
# COMPACT_ATOMS: atom_id res chain seq x y z
N LEU A 1 30.47 -24.50 30.72
CA LEU A 1 29.19 -23.76 30.65
C LEU A 1 29.48 -22.37 30.10
N PHE A 2 28.96 -22.02 28.92
CA PHE A 2 28.98 -20.64 28.43
C PHE A 2 27.59 -20.04 28.66
N LEU A 3 27.48 -19.06 29.55
CA LEU A 3 26.28 -18.26 29.67
C LEU A 3 26.26 -17.27 28.50
N GLN A 4 25.28 -17.40 27.60
CA GLN A 4 25.04 -16.35 26.61
C GLN A 4 24.39 -15.15 27.31
N PRO A 5 24.74 -13.91 26.92
CA PRO A 5 24.16 -12.73 27.55
C PRO A 5 22.67 -12.64 27.24
N VAL A 6 21.86 -12.30 28.24
CA VAL A 6 20.47 -11.87 28.06
C VAL A 6 20.48 -10.61 27.20
N GLN A 7 20.08 -10.73 25.92
CA GLN A 7 19.83 -9.57 25.08
C GLN A 7 18.49 -8.94 25.50
N ARG A 8 18.57 -7.93 26.36
CA ARG A 8 17.67 -6.77 26.35
C ARG A 8 18.58 -5.60 25.98
N ASP A 9 18.29 -4.86 24.92
CA ASP A 9 17.13 -3.98 24.92
C ASP A 9 16.54 -3.82 23.51
N ARG A 10 15.23 -3.60 23.46
CA ARG A 10 14.51 -3.27 22.22
C ARG A 10 15.08 -1.96 21.68
N THR A 11 16.02 -2.05 20.75
CA THR A 11 16.19 -0.97 19.78
C THR A 11 14.89 -0.89 19.01
N PHE A 12 14.11 0.16 19.26
CA PHE A 12 13.01 0.55 18.39
C PHE A 12 13.62 0.91 17.05
N GLN A 13 13.90 -0.10 16.23
CA GLN A 13 14.08 0.11 14.82
C GLN A 13 12.71 0.54 14.31
N THR A 14 12.49 1.85 14.26
CA THR A 14 11.58 2.41 13.26
C THR A 14 12.25 2.09 11.94
N GLU A 15 12.10 0.86 11.48
CA GLU A 15 12.22 0.51 10.08
C GLU A 15 11.20 1.41 9.41
N ARG A 16 11.66 2.55 8.90
CA ARG A 16 10.83 3.41 8.05
C ARG A 16 10.59 2.56 6.82
N GLU A 17 9.51 1.78 6.83
CA GLU A 17 9.10 1.01 5.68
C GLU A 17 9.06 1.96 4.49
N ASN A 18 9.87 1.65 3.48
CA ASN A 18 9.98 2.44 2.28
C ASN A 18 8.57 2.50 1.66
N GLY A 19 7.98 3.70 1.60
CA GLY A 19 6.57 3.86 1.23
C GLY A 19 6.22 3.13 -0.08
N LYS A 20 5.05 2.48 -0.13
CA LYS A 20 4.57 1.80 -1.34
C LYS A 20 4.03 2.83 -2.33
N ILE A 21 4.50 2.77 -3.58
CA ILE A 21 4.09 3.67 -4.66
C ILE A 21 3.30 2.88 -5.71
N PHE A 22 2.09 3.36 -6.04
CA PHE A 22 1.22 2.80 -7.06
C PHE A 22 1.18 3.76 -8.25
N LYS A 23 1.69 3.33 -9.41
CA LYS A 23 1.74 4.14 -10.63
C LYS A 23 0.65 3.70 -11.60
N GLY A 24 -0.05 4.64 -12.21
CA GLY A 24 -1.00 4.32 -13.29
C GLY A 24 -2.11 5.34 -13.51
N HIS A 25 -2.47 6.12 -12.48
CA HIS A 25 -3.38 7.25 -12.69
C HIS A 25 -2.72 8.31 -13.56
N ARG A 26 -3.50 8.87 -14.49
CA ARG A 26 -3.04 9.90 -15.45
C ARG A 26 -3.36 11.32 -15.00
N ASN A 27 -4.09 11.46 -13.90
CA ASN A 27 -4.47 12.73 -13.32
C ASN A 27 -4.47 12.62 -11.78
N GLN A 28 -4.82 13.71 -11.09
CA GLN A 28 -4.86 13.77 -9.64
C GLN A 28 -5.76 12.67 -9.05
N VAL A 29 -5.25 11.98 -8.03
CA VAL A 29 -6.01 11.05 -7.20
C VAL A 29 -6.87 11.86 -6.24
N THR A 30 -8.18 11.62 -6.24
CA THR A 30 -9.17 12.40 -5.48
C THR A 30 -9.65 11.67 -4.23
N CYS A 31 -9.55 10.34 -4.19
CA CYS A 31 -9.96 9.53 -3.04
C CYS A 31 -9.18 8.23 -2.94
N LEU A 32 -9.08 7.70 -1.72
CA LEU A 32 -8.43 6.43 -1.38
C LEU A 32 -9.26 5.66 -0.36
N SER A 33 -9.26 4.33 -0.48
CA SER A 33 -9.85 3.42 0.51
C SER A 33 -9.03 2.14 0.58
N VAL A 34 -8.81 1.60 1.79
CA VAL A 34 -8.05 0.38 2.02
C VAL A 34 -8.98 -0.67 2.63
N SER A 35 -8.85 -1.92 2.20
CA SER A 35 -9.60 -3.02 2.80
C SER A 35 -9.20 -3.23 4.27
N THR A 36 -10.09 -3.75 5.10
CA THR A 36 -9.84 -3.94 6.54
C THR A 36 -8.66 -4.85 6.83
N ASP A 37 -8.40 -5.82 5.96
CA ASP A 37 -7.25 -6.74 6.01
C ASP A 37 -5.96 -6.16 5.43
N GLY A 38 -6.00 -4.94 4.85
CA GLY A 38 -4.85 -4.27 4.26
C GLY A 38 -4.30 -4.91 2.98
N SER A 39 -5.05 -5.82 2.35
CA SER A 39 -4.62 -6.51 1.13
C SER A 39 -4.91 -5.70 -0.14
N LEU A 40 -5.97 -4.89 -0.13
CA LEU A 40 -6.45 -4.14 -1.29
C LEU A 40 -6.48 -2.63 -1.05
N LEU A 41 -6.16 -1.89 -2.11
CA LEU A 41 -6.31 -0.44 -2.18
C LEU A 41 -7.29 -0.11 -3.32
N LEU A 42 -8.24 0.78 -3.05
CA LEU A 42 -9.04 1.46 -4.06
C LEU A 42 -8.57 2.91 -4.18
N SER A 43 -8.43 3.39 -5.40
CA SER A 43 -8.13 4.79 -5.69
C SER A 43 -9.02 5.33 -6.80
N GLY A 44 -9.59 6.53 -6.60
CA GLY A 44 -10.31 7.27 -7.63
C GLY A 44 -9.51 8.49 -8.09
N SER A 45 -9.67 8.88 -9.36
CA SER A 45 -8.91 9.99 -9.94
C SER A 45 -9.74 10.81 -10.94
N HIS A 46 -9.30 12.05 -11.14
CA HIS A 46 -9.74 12.91 -12.25
C HIS A 46 -9.36 12.38 -13.65
N ASP A 47 -8.73 11.21 -13.76
CA ASP A 47 -8.54 10.51 -15.04
C ASP A 47 -9.75 9.66 -15.46
N GLU A 48 -10.89 9.86 -14.78
CA GLU A 48 -12.16 9.17 -15.00
C GLU A 48 -12.10 7.66 -14.68
N THR A 49 -11.09 7.24 -13.90
CA THR A 49 -10.95 5.86 -13.47
C THR A 49 -10.96 5.69 -11.96
N VAL A 50 -11.47 4.53 -11.55
CA VAL A 50 -11.24 3.92 -10.25
C VAL A 50 -10.36 2.70 -10.45
N ARG A 51 -9.30 2.56 -9.66
CA ARG A 51 -8.36 1.44 -9.74
C ARG A 51 -8.37 0.63 -8.44
N LEU A 52 -8.36 -0.68 -8.59
CA LEU A 52 -8.16 -1.63 -7.51
C LEU A 52 -6.74 -2.17 -7.60
N TRP A 53 -6.02 -2.14 -6.49
CA TRP A 53 -4.63 -2.58 -6.38
C TRP A 53 -4.48 -3.66 -5.34
N ASP A 54 -3.59 -4.60 -5.61
CA ASP A 54 -3.05 -5.49 -4.59
C ASP A 54 -1.88 -4.79 -3.89
N ILE A 55 -1.97 -4.62 -2.58
CA ILE A 55 -1.01 -3.85 -1.79
C ILE A 55 0.35 -4.56 -1.66
N GLN A 56 0.36 -5.90 -1.73
CA GLN A 56 1.61 -6.66 -1.56
C GLN A 56 2.47 -6.63 -2.81
N SER A 57 1.87 -6.95 -3.96
CA SER A 57 2.51 -6.99 -5.27
C SER A 57 2.61 -5.62 -5.94
N LYS A 58 1.84 -4.63 -5.47
CA LYS A 58 1.69 -3.29 -6.05
C LYS A 58 1.15 -3.30 -7.48
N GLN A 59 0.41 -4.34 -7.85
CA GLN A 59 -0.17 -4.49 -9.18
C GLN A 59 -1.58 -3.89 -9.23
N CYS A 60 -1.91 -3.28 -10.37
CA CYS A 60 -3.28 -2.86 -10.67
C CYS A 60 -4.09 -4.09 -11.08
N LEU A 61 -4.98 -4.56 -10.20
CA LEU A 61 -5.84 -5.71 -10.46
C LEU A 61 -6.96 -5.35 -11.44
N LYS A 62 -7.51 -4.14 -11.30
CA LYS A 62 -8.63 -3.69 -12.13
C LYS A 62 -8.62 -2.19 -12.31
N THR A 63 -8.96 -1.76 -13.52
CA THR A 63 -9.30 -0.36 -13.82
C THR A 63 -10.77 -0.32 -14.23
N MET A 64 -11.53 0.55 -13.59
CA MET A 64 -12.95 0.75 -13.81
C MET A 64 -13.12 2.18 -14.31
N ASN A 65 -13.75 2.34 -15.45
CA ASN A 65 -14.17 3.62 -15.98
C ASN A 65 -15.69 3.70 -15.96
N HIS A 66 -16.22 4.91 -15.85
CA HIS A 66 -17.64 5.10 -16.10
C HIS A 66 -17.91 4.78 -17.59
N LYS A 67 -18.80 3.84 -17.84
CA LYS A 67 -19.35 3.61 -19.18
C LYS A 67 -20.63 4.44 -19.29
N GLY A 68 -20.46 5.69 -19.69
CA GLY A 68 -21.53 6.55 -20.19
C GLY A 68 -21.69 6.33 -21.69
#